data_AF-A0A0C9N641-F1
#
_entry.id   AF-A0A0C9N641-F1
#
_cell.length_a   1.000
_cell.length_b   1.000
_cell.length_c   1.000
_cell.angle_alpha   90.00
_cell.angle_beta   90.00
_cell.angle_gamma   90.00
#
_symmetry.space_group_name_H-M   'P 1'
#
loop_
_entity.id
_entity.type
_entity.pdbx_description
1 polymer ?
#
loop_
_entity_poly.entity_id
_entity_poly.type
_entity_poly.pdbx_seq_one_letter_code
_entity_poly.pdbx_strand_id
1 'polypeptide(L)'
;MRTILTITSDVSSLKHFQYHESPAQEPPSIIEHTPHIKVIKPIASTKKTKKDDTTDNDIIDDEYYLKRHRRHELDEKKQKNREKERLKHGYYQQKQLVERIKTMDRNLLRSIVSSIRHRTHKNEDMSEEEEERYLEDLHTSLLREAQEHLDRYETLGIGKSEEEPDQAAAVDQTPAISDEFIQALKTEERLQRQRQIRSFSGRAVFTGAVANTRGSRRSTRNITAFGQLLPPFEIVEFELPEEWLKNKN
;
A
#
# COMPACT_ATOMS: atom_id res chain seq x y z
N MET A 1 -11.78 41.28 5.17
CA MET A 1 -12.80 41.13 4.10
C MET A 1 -12.11 40.54 2.89
N ARG A 2 -12.47 39.31 2.47
CA ARG A 2 -11.88 38.65 1.31
C ARG A 2 -12.88 38.72 0.16
N THR A 3 -12.61 39.56 -0.83
CA THR A 3 -13.38 39.64 -2.08
C THR A 3 -12.93 38.51 -3.00
N ILE A 4 -13.88 37.69 -3.45
CA ILE A 4 -13.65 36.61 -4.42
C ILE A 4 -14.15 37.09 -5.78
N LEU A 5 -13.24 37.18 -6.75
CA LEU A 5 -13.56 37.50 -8.14
C LEU A 5 -13.63 36.19 -8.94
N THR A 6 -14.77 35.97 -9.59
CA THR A 6 -14.98 34.80 -10.47
C THR A 6 -15.00 35.28 -11.91
N ILE A 7 -14.01 34.88 -12.70
CA ILE A 7 -13.88 35.22 -14.13
C ILE A 7 -14.30 33.99 -14.93
N THR A 8 -15.32 34.13 -15.79
CA THR A 8 -15.77 33.07 -16.71
C THR A 8 -15.86 33.64 -18.13
N SER A 9 -15.57 32.82 -19.13
CA SER A 9 -15.44 33.22 -20.55
C SER A 9 -16.75 33.16 -21.34
N ASP A 10 -17.88 32.81 -20.71
CA ASP A 10 -19.15 32.58 -21.38
C ASP A 10 -20.24 33.53 -20.86
N VAL A 11 -20.55 34.55 -21.67
CA VAL A 11 -21.50 35.62 -21.37
C VAL A 11 -22.93 35.07 -21.17
N SER A 12 -23.22 33.89 -21.73
CA SER A 12 -24.53 33.24 -21.65
C SER A 12 -24.86 32.70 -20.25
N SER A 13 -23.84 32.46 -19.43
CA SER A 13 -23.97 31.86 -18.09
C SER A 13 -24.37 32.87 -17.00
N LEU A 14 -24.33 34.16 -17.29
CA LEU A 14 -24.60 35.24 -16.33
C LEU A 14 -26.09 35.43 -16.02
N LYS A 15 -27.01 34.91 -16.86
CA LYS A 15 -28.46 35.14 -16.69
C LYS A 15 -29.14 34.27 -15.62
N HIS A 16 -28.41 33.35 -14.99
CA HIS A 16 -28.98 32.43 -13.99
C HIS A 16 -28.45 32.62 -12.56
N PHE A 17 -27.61 33.63 -12.32
CA PHE A 17 -27.23 34.00 -10.96
C PHE A 17 -28.29 34.93 -10.36
N GLN A 18 -29.35 34.32 -9.82
CA GLN A 18 -30.27 35.01 -8.95
C GLN A 18 -29.65 35.03 -7.55
N TYR A 19 -29.30 36.21 -7.05
CA TYR A 19 -28.90 36.39 -5.66
C TYR A 19 -30.09 36.00 -4.78
N HIS A 20 -30.01 34.83 -4.14
CA HIS A 20 -30.88 34.55 -3.01
C HIS A 20 -30.37 35.39 -1.84
N GLU A 21 -31.18 36.34 -1.38
CA GLU A 21 -30.96 36.98 -0.07
C GLU A 21 -30.84 35.86 0.98
N SER A 22 -29.75 35.90 1.74
CA SER A 22 -29.55 35.01 2.86
C SER A 22 -30.76 35.10 3.80
N PRO A 23 -31.43 33.99 4.14
CA PRO A 23 -32.53 34.04 5.08
C PRO A 23 -32.06 34.67 6.39
N ALA A 24 -32.92 35.50 6.98
CA ALA A 24 -32.66 36.22 8.21
C ALA A 24 -32.10 35.28 9.28
N GLN A 25 -31.05 35.75 9.97
CA GLN A 25 -30.34 35.04 11.02
C GLN A 25 -31.33 34.62 12.12
N GLU A 26 -31.69 33.33 12.16
CA GLU A 26 -32.54 32.80 13.21
C GLU A 26 -31.87 33.03 14.58
N PRO A 27 -32.65 33.35 15.63
CA PRO A 27 -32.10 33.59 16.96
C PRO A 27 -31.34 32.34 17.44
N PRO A 28 -30.22 32.50 18.17
CA PRO A 28 -29.42 31.38 18.63
C PRO A 28 -30.28 30.47 19.51
N SER A 29 -30.61 29.28 19.00
CA SER A 29 -31.22 28.23 19.81
C SER A 29 -30.18 27.76 20.81
N ILE A 30 -30.40 28.10 22.08
CA ILE A 30 -29.63 27.58 23.20
C ILE A 30 -29.99 26.09 23.30
N ILE A 31 -29.18 25.25 22.68
CA ILE A 31 -29.27 23.80 22.82
C ILE A 31 -28.77 23.49 24.23
N GLU A 32 -29.70 23.32 25.15
CA GLU A 32 -29.39 22.91 26.52
C GLU A 32 -28.88 21.46 26.48
N HIS A 33 -27.56 21.29 26.53
CA HIS A 33 -26.91 19.98 26.53
C HIS A 33 -27.11 19.29 27.88
N THR A 34 -28.27 18.67 28.08
CA THR A 34 -28.51 17.79 29.23
C THR A 34 -27.91 16.41 28.93
N PRO A 35 -26.86 15.98 29.64
CA PRO A 35 -26.24 14.68 29.40
C PRO A 35 -27.18 13.55 29.87
N HIS A 36 -27.76 12.82 28.91
CA HIS A 36 -28.52 11.60 29.22
C HIS A 36 -27.59 10.39 29.32
N ILE A 37 -27.12 10.12 30.53
CA ILE A 37 -26.32 8.92 30.83
C ILE A 37 -27.28 7.74 31.01
N LYS A 38 -27.35 6.85 30.03
CA LYS A 38 -28.02 5.54 30.16
C LYS A 38 -26.96 4.48 30.39
N VAL A 39 -26.97 3.88 31.59
CA VAL A 39 -26.11 2.73 31.91
C VAL A 39 -26.60 1.53 31.11
N ILE A 40 -25.89 1.22 30.02
CA ILE A 40 -26.16 0.05 29.19
C ILE A 40 -25.71 -1.17 30.00
N LYS A 41 -26.67 -1.97 30.49
CA LYS A 41 -26.34 -3.26 31.08
C LYS A 41 -25.69 -4.13 30.00
N PRO A 42 -24.56 -4.79 30.28
CA PRO A 42 -23.92 -5.66 29.30
C PRO A 42 -24.92 -6.74 28.88
N ILE A 43 -25.28 -6.74 27.60
CA ILE A 43 -26.09 -7.80 27.01
C ILE A 43 -25.19 -9.03 26.99
N ALA A 44 -25.36 -9.91 27.98
CA ALA A 44 -24.74 -11.22 27.97
C ALA A 44 -25.23 -11.95 26.71
N SER A 45 -24.36 -12.02 25.69
CA SER A 45 -24.61 -12.78 24.48
C SER A 45 -24.68 -14.25 24.88
N THR A 46 -25.89 -14.76 25.08
CA THR A 46 -26.15 -16.17 25.35
C THR A 46 -26.12 -16.95 24.03
N LYS A 47 -24.97 -16.96 23.35
CA LYS A 47 -24.67 -18.08 22.45
C LYS A 47 -24.18 -19.25 23.28
N LYS A 48 -25.13 -19.88 23.98
CA LYS A 48 -24.93 -21.16 24.67
C LYS A 48 -24.75 -22.26 23.63
N THR A 49 -23.52 -22.62 23.31
CA THR A 49 -23.20 -24.01 22.97
C THR A 49 -23.08 -24.75 24.29
N LYS A 50 -24.10 -25.57 24.60
CA LYS A 50 -23.99 -26.54 25.70
C LYS A 50 -22.89 -27.54 25.36
N LYS A 51 -21.78 -27.53 26.11
CA LYS A 51 -21.07 -28.75 26.48
C LYS A 51 -20.27 -28.52 27.76
N ASP A 52 -20.13 -29.61 28.49
CA ASP A 52 -19.94 -29.78 29.92
C ASP A 52 -18.91 -28.92 30.67
N ASP A 53 -19.28 -28.73 31.93
CA ASP A 53 -18.52 -28.27 33.08
C ASP A 53 -17.45 -29.30 33.46
N THR A 54 -16.21 -29.15 32.99
CA THR A 54 -15.03 -29.78 33.61
C THR A 54 -13.73 -29.16 33.12
N THR A 55 -13.01 -28.54 34.06
CA THR A 55 -11.55 -28.29 34.11
C THR A 55 -10.90 -27.36 33.08
N ASP A 56 -10.12 -26.41 33.62
CA ASP A 56 -8.92 -25.79 33.05
C ASP A 56 -8.72 -26.04 31.57
N ASN A 57 -9.02 -25.03 30.75
CA ASN A 57 -8.23 -24.62 29.60
C ASN A 57 -9.04 -23.63 28.75
N ASP A 58 -8.68 -22.34 28.80
CA ASP A 58 -8.92 -21.36 27.74
C ASP A 58 -8.14 -21.74 26.44
N ILE A 59 -8.08 -23.04 26.10
CA ILE A 59 -7.49 -23.53 24.87
C ILE A 59 -8.55 -23.29 23.79
N ILE A 60 -8.36 -22.18 23.08
CA ILE A 60 -9.02 -21.96 21.80
C ILE A 60 -8.66 -23.13 20.91
N ASP A 61 -9.66 -23.89 20.47
CA ASP A 61 -9.48 -24.99 19.52
C ASP A 61 -8.70 -24.52 18.28
N ASP A 62 -7.61 -25.22 17.95
CA ASP A 62 -6.70 -24.87 16.86
C ASP A 62 -7.45 -24.72 15.53
N GLU A 63 -8.48 -25.55 15.32
CA GLU A 63 -9.32 -25.47 14.12
C GLU A 63 -10.10 -24.14 14.05
N TYR A 64 -10.62 -23.66 15.18
CA TYR A 64 -11.31 -22.37 15.26
C TYR A 64 -10.34 -21.20 15.08
N TYR A 65 -9.15 -21.26 15.68
CA TYR A 65 -8.10 -20.26 15.50
C TYR A 65 -7.68 -20.17 14.03
N LEU A 66 -7.34 -21.31 13.40
CA LEU A 66 -6.98 -21.38 11.99
C LEU A 66 -8.09 -20.83 11.10
N LYS A 67 -9.36 -21.18 11.35
CA LYS A 67 -10.48 -20.70 10.53
C LYS A 67 -10.68 -19.19 10.62
N ARG A 68 -10.42 -18.58 11.79
CA ARG A 68 -10.49 -17.13 11.99
C ARG A 68 -9.31 -16.41 11.34
N HIS A 69 -8.10 -16.96 11.42
CA HIS A 69 -6.87 -16.31 10.99
C HIS A 69 -6.48 -16.59 9.53
N ARG A 70 -6.96 -17.68 8.91
CA ARG A 70 -6.62 -18.09 7.54
C ARG A 70 -6.84 -16.99 6.51
N ARG A 71 -7.90 -16.18 6.65
CA ARG A 71 -8.14 -15.07 5.71
C ARG A 71 -7.08 -13.97 5.84
N HIS A 72 -6.78 -13.57 7.07
CA HIS A 72 -5.76 -12.54 7.33
C HIS A 72 -4.38 -13.01 6.92
N GLU A 73 -4.04 -14.27 7.19
CA GLU A 73 -2.78 -14.87 6.76
C GLU A 73 -2.63 -14.90 5.24
N LEU A 74 -3.69 -15.26 4.51
CA LEU A 74 -3.69 -15.23 3.04
C LEU A 74 -3.57 -13.81 2.48
N ASP A 75 -4.26 -12.84 3.09
CA ASP A 75 -4.17 -11.44 2.67
C ASP A 75 -2.77 -10.87 2.93
N GLU A 76 -2.16 -11.18 4.09
CA GLU A 76 -0.78 -10.81 4.41
C GLU A 76 0.21 -11.46 3.44
N LYS A 77 0.05 -12.76 3.16
CA LYS A 77 0.87 -13.48 2.17
C LYS A 77 0.76 -12.84 0.78
N LYS A 78 -0.45 -12.45 0.38
CA LYS A 78 -0.68 -11.77 -0.90
C LYS A 78 -0.02 -10.39 -0.93
N GLN A 79 -0.04 -9.65 0.17
CA GLN A 79 0.64 -8.37 0.29
C GLN A 79 2.16 -8.55 0.20
N LYS A 80 2.73 -9.50 0.95
CA LYS A 80 4.16 -9.86 0.89
C LYS A 80 4.58 -10.26 -0.53
N ASN A 81 3.78 -11.04 -1.23
CA ASN A 81 4.07 -11.43 -2.61
C ASN A 81 4.09 -10.24 -3.57
N ARG A 82 3.14 -9.31 -3.44
CA ARG A 82 3.10 -8.09 -4.27
C ARG A 82 4.32 -7.20 -4.02
N GLU A 83 4.74 -7.10 -2.78
CA GLU A 83 5.95 -6.36 -2.42
C GLU A 83 7.21 -7.04 -2.95
N LYS A 84 7.33 -8.37 -2.76
CA LYS A 84 8.43 -9.17 -3.34
C LYS A 84 8.51 -8.99 -4.85
N GLU A 85 7.39 -9.07 -5.55
CA GLU A 85 7.33 -8.87 -7.01
C GLU A 85 7.69 -7.43 -7.41
N ARG A 86 7.15 -6.42 -6.70
CA ARG A 86 7.47 -5.01 -6.92
C ARG A 86 8.96 -4.75 -6.78
N LEU A 87 9.58 -5.31 -5.73
CA LEU A 87 11.00 -5.12 -5.49
C LEU A 87 11.86 -5.89 -6.49
N LYS A 88 11.50 -7.12 -6.87
CA LYS A 88 12.18 -7.86 -7.96
C LYS A 88 12.13 -7.10 -9.28
N HIS A 89 10.98 -6.52 -9.61
CA HIS A 89 10.84 -5.68 -10.79
C HIS A 89 11.71 -4.42 -10.69
N GLY A 90 11.76 -3.79 -9.52
CA GLY A 90 12.66 -2.66 -9.24
C GLY A 90 14.14 -3.02 -9.42
N TYR A 91 14.58 -4.16 -8.87
CA TYR A 91 15.93 -4.70 -9.06
C TYR A 91 16.25 -4.92 -10.54
N TYR A 92 15.34 -5.55 -11.28
CA TYR A 92 15.51 -5.78 -12.71
C TYR A 92 15.68 -4.46 -13.48
N GLN A 93 14.85 -3.45 -13.20
CA GLN A 93 14.97 -2.12 -13.80
C GLN A 93 16.29 -1.44 -13.47
N GLN A 94 16.73 -1.54 -12.21
CA GLN A 94 17.99 -0.96 -11.78
C GLN A 94 19.18 -1.64 -12.46
N LYS A 95 19.15 -2.97 -12.60
CA LYS A 95 20.16 -3.73 -13.34
C LYS A 95 20.24 -3.28 -14.80
N GLN A 96 19.10 -3.11 -15.46
CA GLN A 96 19.04 -2.58 -16.83
C GLN A 96 19.58 -1.15 -16.93
N LEU A 97 19.32 -0.31 -15.92
CA LEU A 97 19.86 1.04 -15.86
C LEU A 97 21.38 1.05 -15.73
N VAL A 98 21.94 0.21 -14.85
CA VAL A 98 23.39 0.05 -14.68
C VAL A 98 24.04 -0.37 -16.01
N GLU A 99 23.49 -1.38 -16.67
CA GLU A 99 23.99 -1.81 -17.98
C GLU A 99 23.89 -0.71 -19.03
N ARG A 100 22.77 0.02 -19.07
CA ARG A 100 22.61 1.17 -19.97
C ARG A 100 23.65 2.26 -19.71
N ILE A 101 23.94 2.60 -18.45
CA ILE A 101 24.94 3.61 -18.10
C ILE A 101 26.34 3.14 -18.48
N LYS A 102 26.67 1.87 -18.21
CA LYS A 102 27.96 1.28 -18.63
C LYS A 102 28.21 1.39 -20.13
N THR A 103 27.19 1.12 -20.94
CA THR A 103 27.30 1.17 -22.41
C THR A 103 26.91 2.53 -23.00
N MET A 104 26.70 3.55 -22.17
CA MET A 104 26.27 4.86 -22.66
C MET A 104 27.39 5.54 -23.42
N ASP A 105 27.11 5.98 -24.65
CA ASP A 105 28.07 6.75 -25.43
C ASP A 105 28.30 8.14 -24.83
N ARG A 106 29.55 8.59 -24.82
CA ARG A 106 29.98 9.90 -24.30
C ARG A 106 29.32 11.04 -25.06
N ASN A 107 29.15 10.89 -26.37
CA ASN A 107 28.49 11.90 -27.21
C ASN A 107 27.02 12.10 -26.84
N LEU A 108 26.33 11.00 -26.51
CA LEU A 108 24.94 11.04 -26.05
C LEU A 108 24.86 11.74 -24.69
N LEU A 109 25.77 11.41 -23.76
CA LEU A 109 25.83 12.08 -22.46
C LEU A 109 26.10 13.58 -22.62
N ARG A 110 27.06 13.96 -23.47
CA ARG A 110 27.33 15.36 -23.82
C ARG A 110 26.08 16.06 -24.33
N SER A 111 25.38 15.48 -25.31
CA SER A 111 24.14 16.05 -25.86
C SER A 111 23.06 16.26 -24.79
N ILE A 112 22.85 15.29 -23.90
CA ILE A 112 21.88 15.39 -22.80
C ILE A 112 22.28 16.49 -21.82
N VAL A 113 23.54 16.49 -21.38
CA VAL A 113 24.08 17.47 -20.44
C VAL A 113 24.01 18.88 -21.02
N SER A 114 24.41 19.08 -22.28
CA SER A 114 24.25 20.34 -22.98
C SER A 114 22.77 20.76 -22.98
N SER A 115 21.84 19.88 -23.35
CA SER A 115 20.39 20.21 -23.35
C SER A 115 19.87 20.66 -21.98
N ILE A 116 20.31 20.02 -20.89
CA ILE A 116 19.92 20.39 -19.51
C ILE A 116 20.58 21.71 -19.09
N ARG A 117 21.85 21.90 -19.45
CA ARG A 117 22.61 23.13 -19.15
C ARG A 117 21.99 24.35 -19.78
N HIS A 118 21.58 24.25 -21.04
CA HIS A 118 20.89 25.34 -21.77
C HIS A 118 19.56 25.73 -21.13
N ARG A 119 18.90 24.82 -20.40
CA ARG A 119 17.67 25.12 -19.65
C ARG A 119 17.92 25.73 -18.28
N THR A 120 19.10 25.49 -17.71
CA THR A 120 19.44 25.86 -16.33
C THR A 120 20.42 27.03 -16.25
N HIS A 121 20.95 27.50 -17.40
CA HIS A 121 21.91 28.60 -17.53
C HIS A 121 23.13 28.47 -16.61
N LYS A 122 23.55 27.24 -16.31
CA LYS A 122 24.71 26.99 -15.44
C LYS A 122 25.99 26.80 -16.26
N ASN A 123 27.04 27.50 -15.87
CA ASN A 123 28.42 27.29 -16.34
C ASN A 123 28.62 27.45 -17.86
N GLU A 124 27.94 28.33 -18.59
CA GLU A 124 28.05 28.38 -20.09
C GLU A 124 29.49 28.54 -20.63
N ASP A 125 30.43 29.05 -19.83
CA ASP A 125 31.81 29.38 -20.23
C ASP A 125 32.88 28.30 -19.96
N MET A 126 32.52 27.01 -19.85
CA MET A 126 33.53 25.97 -19.62
C MET A 126 34.31 25.62 -20.88
N SER A 127 35.63 25.47 -20.72
CA SER A 127 36.51 24.98 -21.79
C SER A 127 36.12 23.55 -22.22
N GLU A 128 36.37 23.19 -23.48
CA GLU A 128 36.10 21.85 -23.99
C GLU A 128 36.80 20.77 -23.16
N GLU A 129 38.06 20.99 -22.77
CA GLU A 129 38.82 20.06 -21.93
C GLU A 129 38.22 19.91 -20.51
N GLU A 130 37.65 20.97 -19.96
CA GLU A 130 36.98 20.92 -18.65
C GLU A 130 35.63 20.24 -18.75
N GLU A 131 34.91 20.43 -19.87
CA GLU A 131 33.66 19.74 -20.16
C GLU A 131 33.89 18.23 -20.31
N GLU A 132 34.96 17.82 -20.99
CA GLU A 132 35.32 16.40 -21.10
C GLU A 132 35.59 15.76 -19.74
N ARG A 133 36.42 16.39 -18.90
CA ARG A 133 36.68 15.89 -17.53
C ARG A 133 35.40 15.80 -16.70
N TYR A 134 34.57 16.84 -16.76
CA TYR A 134 33.28 16.87 -16.07
C TYR A 134 32.35 15.73 -16.53
N LEU A 135 32.31 15.44 -17.83
CA LEU A 135 31.49 14.36 -18.37
C LEU A 135 31.99 12.97 -17.93
N GLU A 136 33.30 12.77 -17.84
CA GLU A 136 33.89 11.55 -17.31
C GLU A 136 33.58 11.37 -15.81
N ASP A 137 33.74 12.42 -15.02
CA ASP A 137 33.39 12.43 -13.59
C ASP A 137 31.88 12.19 -13.38
N LEU A 138 31.04 12.78 -14.24
CA LEU A 138 29.60 12.60 -14.19
C LEU A 138 29.21 11.16 -14.53
N HIS A 139 29.80 10.58 -15.59
CA HIS A 139 29.56 9.20 -16.00
C HIS A 139 29.96 8.22 -14.89
N THR A 140 31.15 8.38 -14.34
CA THR A 140 31.64 7.53 -13.24
C THR A 140 30.81 7.67 -11.98
N SER A 141 30.41 8.90 -11.62
CA SER A 141 29.54 9.14 -10.46
C SER A 141 28.14 8.54 -10.65
N LEU A 142 27.52 8.70 -11.82
CA LEU A 142 26.23 8.10 -12.14
C LEU A 142 26.28 6.57 -12.09
N LEU A 143 27.36 5.99 -12.62
CA LEU A 143 27.56 4.54 -12.61
C LEU A 143 27.71 4.03 -11.17
N ARG A 144 28.50 4.72 -10.35
CA ARG A 144 28.67 4.40 -8.93
C ARG A 144 27.36 4.46 -8.16
N GLU A 145 26.59 5.54 -8.31
CA GLU A 145 25.29 5.70 -7.65
C GLU A 145 24.30 4.60 -8.10
N ALA A 146 24.27 4.30 -9.40
CA ALA A 146 23.42 3.23 -9.93
C ALA A 146 23.82 1.85 -9.40
N GLN A 147 25.11 1.58 -9.23
CA GLN A 147 25.61 0.35 -8.60
C GLN A 147 25.25 0.30 -7.12
N GLU A 148 25.43 1.38 -6.37
CA GLU A 148 25.05 1.42 -4.95
C GLU A 148 23.55 1.11 -4.76
N HIS A 149 22.69 1.63 -5.63
CA HIS A 149 21.27 1.28 -5.62
C HIS A 149 21.02 -0.21 -5.92
N LEU A 150 21.78 -0.80 -6.83
CA LEU A 150 21.71 -2.23 -7.13
C LEU A 150 22.13 -3.06 -5.90
N ASP A 151 23.23 -2.69 -5.27
CA ASP A 151 23.76 -3.36 -4.07
C ASP A 151 22.77 -3.30 -2.89
N ARG A 152 22.03 -2.18 -2.75
CA ARG A 152 20.94 -2.08 -1.76
C ARG A 152 19.83 -3.11 -1.98
N TYR A 153 19.51 -3.44 -3.23
CA TYR A 153 18.56 -4.53 -3.51
C TYR A 153 19.15 -5.90 -3.21
N GLU A 154 20.46 -6.08 -3.40
CA GLU A 154 21.15 -7.34 -3.12
C GLU A 154 21.31 -7.59 -1.62
N THR A 155 21.56 -6.56 -0.83
CA THR A 155 21.55 -6.62 0.65
C THR A 155 20.17 -6.96 1.20
N LEU A 156 19.09 -6.51 0.54
CA LEU A 156 17.72 -6.94 0.81
C LEU A 156 17.40 -8.37 0.32
N GLY A 157 18.38 -9.09 -0.25
CA GLY A 157 18.24 -10.48 -0.68
C GLY A 157 17.43 -10.67 -1.97
N ILE A 158 17.26 -9.63 -2.79
CA ILE A 158 16.35 -9.66 -3.95
C ILE A 158 17.03 -10.17 -5.23
N GLY A 159 18.37 -10.10 -5.27
CA GLY A 159 19.21 -10.60 -6.36
C GLY A 159 19.84 -11.98 -6.12
N LYS A 160 19.82 -12.50 -4.87
CA LYS A 160 20.27 -13.85 -4.58
C LYS A 160 19.17 -14.81 -5.03
N SER A 161 19.40 -15.54 -6.11
CA SER A 161 18.58 -16.68 -6.48
C SER A 161 18.47 -17.60 -5.27
N GLU A 162 17.26 -17.99 -4.88
CA GLU A 162 17.00 -19.03 -3.86
C GLU A 162 17.64 -20.41 -4.22
N GLU A 163 18.43 -20.48 -5.30
CA GLU A 163 19.15 -21.66 -5.80
C GLU A 163 20.55 -21.85 -5.19
N GLU A 164 21.08 -20.89 -4.44
CA GLU A 164 22.26 -21.10 -3.59
C GLU A 164 21.83 -20.96 -2.12
N PRO A 165 21.14 -21.97 -1.54
CA PRO A 165 21.14 -22.09 -0.11
C PRO A 165 22.59 -22.28 0.31
N ASP A 166 23.08 -21.41 1.18
CA ASP A 166 24.37 -21.52 1.84
C ASP A 166 24.61 -22.97 2.34
N GLN A 167 25.34 -23.77 1.56
CA GLN A 167 25.79 -25.11 1.94
C GLN A 167 26.79 -25.08 3.12
N ALA A 168 27.11 -23.88 3.64
CA ALA A 168 28.03 -23.69 4.75
C ALA A 168 27.36 -23.62 6.14
N ALA A 169 26.03 -23.53 6.24
CA ALA A 169 25.36 -23.28 7.54
C ALA A 169 24.42 -24.40 8.04
N ALA A 170 24.26 -25.50 7.29
CA ALA A 170 23.40 -26.62 7.68
C ALA A 170 24.14 -27.97 7.66
N VAL A 171 25.29 -28.03 8.31
CA VAL A 171 25.87 -29.29 8.79
C VAL A 171 25.42 -29.47 10.25
N ASP A 172 24.17 -29.88 10.45
CA ASP A 172 23.85 -31.03 11.29
C ASP A 172 22.32 -31.25 11.38
N GLN A 173 21.91 -32.48 11.10
CA GLN A 173 20.64 -33.11 11.51
C GLN A 173 19.35 -32.62 10.84
N THR A 174 19.10 -33.09 9.60
CA THR A 174 17.73 -33.48 9.23
C THR A 174 17.69 -34.99 9.00
N PRO A 175 16.76 -35.74 9.62
CA PRO A 175 16.60 -37.16 9.37
C PRO A 175 16.15 -37.33 7.92
N ALA A 176 16.80 -38.25 7.20
CA ALA A 176 16.53 -38.60 5.82
C ALA A 176 15.01 -38.65 5.53
N ILE A 177 14.49 -37.61 4.89
CA ILE A 177 13.12 -37.58 4.39
C ILE A 177 13.08 -38.65 3.30
N SER A 178 12.30 -39.71 3.50
CA SER A 178 12.28 -40.85 2.61
C SER A 178 11.94 -40.43 1.18
N ASP A 179 12.65 -40.99 0.20
CA ASP A 179 12.41 -40.75 -1.23
C ASP A 179 10.96 -41.00 -1.64
N GLU A 180 10.26 -41.86 -0.88
CA GLU A 180 8.83 -42.14 -1.01
C GLU A 180 7.94 -40.92 -0.78
N PHE A 181 8.29 -40.05 0.18
CA PHE A 181 7.54 -38.81 0.45
C PHE A 181 7.70 -37.79 -0.69
N ILE A 182 8.91 -37.70 -1.26
CA ILE A 182 9.19 -36.82 -2.40
C ILE A 182 8.46 -37.33 -3.65
N GLN A 183 8.39 -38.65 -3.84
CA GLN A 183 7.61 -39.26 -4.92
C GLN A 183 6.11 -39.02 -4.73
N ALA A 184 5.57 -39.16 -3.52
CA ALA A 184 4.17 -38.88 -3.22
C ALA A 184 3.79 -37.43 -3.56
N LEU A 185 4.62 -36.45 -3.14
CA LEU A 185 4.43 -35.03 -3.48
C LEU A 185 4.40 -34.76 -4.99
N LYS A 186 5.32 -35.37 -5.75
CA LYS A 186 5.37 -35.24 -7.21
C LYS A 186 4.14 -35.86 -7.89
N THR A 187 3.63 -36.99 -7.38
CA THR A 187 2.42 -37.63 -7.92
C THR A 187 1.16 -36.80 -7.65
N GLU A 188 1.05 -36.19 -6.48
CA GLU A 188 -0.08 -35.34 -6.11
C GLU A 188 -0.10 -34.03 -6.91
N GLU A 189 1.07 -33.41 -7.14
CA GLU A 189 1.19 -32.22 -7.99
C GLU A 189 0.72 -32.50 -9.42
N ARG A 190 1.08 -33.67 -9.97
CA ARG A 190 0.66 -34.11 -11.31
C ARG A 190 -0.86 -34.30 -11.39
N LEU A 191 -1.48 -34.87 -10.35
CA LEU A 191 -2.93 -35.03 -10.27
C LEU A 191 -3.66 -33.68 -10.15
N GLN A 192 -3.11 -32.72 -9.41
CA GLN A 192 -3.70 -31.37 -9.32
C GLN A 192 -3.67 -30.65 -10.68
N ARG A 193 -2.55 -30.70 -11.42
CA ARG A 193 -2.46 -30.11 -12.77
C ARG A 193 -3.47 -30.76 -13.73
N GLN A 194 -3.66 -32.08 -13.64
CA GLN A 194 -4.65 -32.78 -14.48
C GLN A 194 -6.09 -32.37 -14.17
N ARG A 195 -6.41 -32.05 -12.90
CA ARG A 195 -7.74 -31.56 -12.49
C ARG A 195 -8.03 -30.13 -12.98
N GLN A 196 -7.01 -29.28 -13.11
CA GLN A 196 -7.19 -27.89 -13.55
C GLN A 196 -7.45 -27.75 -15.06
N ILE A 197 -7.01 -28.71 -15.88
CA ILE A 197 -7.19 -28.64 -17.34
C ILE A 197 -8.63 -29.01 -17.78
N ARG A 198 -9.41 -29.69 -16.94
CA ARG A 198 -10.78 -30.11 -17.29
C ARG A 198 -11.89 -29.09 -17.01
N SER A 199 -11.64 -28.02 -16.26
CA SER A 199 -12.69 -27.09 -15.83
C SER A 199 -12.88 -25.84 -16.70
N PHE A 200 -12.16 -25.68 -17.82
CA PHE A 200 -12.23 -24.46 -18.63
C PHE A 200 -12.49 -24.61 -20.13
N SER A 201 -12.73 -25.81 -20.67
CA SER A 201 -13.02 -25.99 -22.11
C SER A 201 -14.53 -26.04 -22.47
N GLY A 202 -15.34 -25.26 -21.76
CA GLY A 202 -16.79 -25.13 -22.00
C GLY A 202 -17.18 -23.82 -22.70
N ARG A 203 -17.00 -23.78 -24.02
CA ARG A 203 -17.90 -23.14 -25.02
C ARG A 203 -18.55 -21.77 -24.67
N ALA A 204 -18.01 -20.70 -25.24
CA ALA A 204 -18.79 -19.52 -25.63
C ALA A 204 -18.19 -18.90 -26.91
N VAL A 205 -18.68 -19.38 -28.06
CA VAL A 205 -18.61 -18.67 -29.32
C VAL A 205 -19.77 -17.68 -29.29
N PHE A 206 -19.50 -16.39 -29.13
CA PHE A 206 -20.45 -15.34 -29.48
C PHE A 206 -19.71 -14.19 -30.16
N THR A 207 -20.17 -13.93 -31.36
CA THR A 207 -19.72 -12.95 -32.34
C THR A 207 -19.93 -11.52 -31.88
N GLY A 208 -19.01 -10.63 -32.26
CA GLY A 208 -19.35 -9.24 -32.63
C GLY A 208 -19.48 -8.21 -31.51
N ALA A 209 -18.44 -7.38 -31.39
CA ALA A 209 -18.48 -5.93 -31.26
C ALA A 209 -19.20 -5.24 -30.07
N VAL A 210 -18.44 -4.27 -29.53
CA VAL A 210 -18.82 -3.06 -28.76
C VAL A 210 -19.28 -3.25 -27.31
N ALA A 211 -18.40 -2.93 -26.35
CA ALA A 211 -18.48 -1.69 -25.56
C ALA A 211 -17.51 -1.73 -24.37
N ASN A 212 -16.69 -0.69 -24.29
CA ASN A 212 -15.93 -0.29 -23.11
C ASN A 212 -16.84 -0.25 -21.87
N THR A 213 -16.73 -1.26 -21.00
CA THR A 213 -17.16 -1.12 -19.60
C THR A 213 -16.03 -1.59 -18.70
N ARG A 214 -15.14 -0.63 -18.40
CA ARG A 214 -14.27 -0.67 -17.23
C ARG A 214 -15.16 -0.97 -16.02
N GLY A 215 -15.02 -2.16 -15.46
CA GLY A 215 -15.55 -2.52 -14.14
C GLY A 215 -14.88 -1.68 -13.07
N SER A 216 -15.30 -0.42 -12.95
CA SER A 216 -15.01 0.48 -11.85
C SER A 216 -15.82 0.04 -10.65
N ARG A 217 -15.25 -0.86 -9.85
CA ARG A 217 -15.69 -1.16 -8.48
C ARG A 217 -14.65 -0.75 -7.47
N ARG A 218 -14.05 0.42 -7.66
CA ARG A 218 -13.38 1.16 -6.58
C ARG A 218 -14.35 2.21 -6.07
N SER A 219 -15.12 1.84 -5.04
CA SER A 219 -15.71 2.83 -4.14
C SER A 219 -14.57 3.41 -3.30
N THR A 220 -13.82 4.34 -3.86
CA THR A 220 -13.04 5.30 -3.09
C THR A 220 -13.92 6.53 -2.94
N ARG A 221 -14.80 6.49 -1.94
CA ARG A 221 -15.38 7.74 -1.43
C ARG A 221 -14.21 8.50 -0.81
N ASN A 222 -13.56 9.35 -1.60
CA ASN A 222 -12.79 10.45 -1.07
C ASN A 222 -13.81 11.40 -0.45
N ILE A 223 -14.16 11.15 0.81
CA ILE A 223 -14.88 12.13 1.62
C ILE A 223 -13.85 13.24 1.83
N THR A 224 -13.80 14.20 0.91
CA THR A 224 -13.32 15.53 1.23
C THR A 224 -14.35 16.12 2.19
N ALA A 225 -14.23 15.75 3.46
CA ALA A 225 -14.97 16.41 4.51
C ALA A 225 -14.49 17.86 4.48
N PHE A 226 -15.35 18.77 4.03
CA PHE A 226 -15.23 20.19 4.32
C PHE A 226 -15.49 20.40 5.82
N GLY A 227 -14.62 19.83 6.65
CA GLY A 227 -14.63 19.99 8.10
C GLY A 227 -13.82 21.21 8.44
N GLN A 228 -14.48 22.29 8.85
CA GLN A 228 -13.81 23.37 9.58
C GLN A 228 -13.22 22.75 10.86
N LEU A 229 -11.95 23.05 11.15
CA LEU A 229 -11.32 22.62 12.40
C LEU A 229 -12.22 23.06 13.56
N LEU A 230 -12.59 22.11 14.43
CA LEU A 230 -13.34 22.43 15.64
C LEU A 230 -12.54 23.44 16.47
N PRO A 231 -13.18 24.44 17.08
CA PRO A 231 -12.52 25.33 18.01
C PRO A 231 -11.79 24.51 19.09
N PRO A 232 -10.61 24.95 19.55
CA PRO A 232 -9.95 24.30 20.68
C PRO A 232 -10.92 24.27 21.86
N PHE A 233 -11.11 23.08 22.43
CA PHE A 233 -11.95 22.90 23.60
C PHE A 233 -11.25 23.48 24.83
N GLU A 234 -12.01 24.14 25.69
CA GLU A 234 -11.55 24.57 26.99
C GLU A 234 -11.45 23.34 27.91
N ILE A 235 -10.29 23.17 28.55
CA ILE A 235 -10.08 22.07 29.48
C ILE A 235 -10.84 22.43 30.75
N VAL A 236 -12.03 21.85 30.91
CA VAL A 236 -12.81 21.96 32.14
C VAL A 236 -12.36 20.86 33.08
N GLU A 237 -11.84 21.24 34.24
CA GLU A 237 -11.54 20.31 35.33
C GLU A 237 -12.86 19.89 35.98
N PHE A 238 -13.13 18.59 35.97
CA PHE A 238 -14.31 18.02 36.61
C PHE A 238 -13.88 17.31 37.90
N GLU A 239 -14.50 17.67 39.01
CA GLU A 239 -14.40 16.91 40.24
C GLU A 239 -15.26 15.65 40.13
N LEU A 240 -14.66 14.48 40.37
CA LEU A 240 -15.43 13.23 40.42
C LEU A 240 -16.30 13.22 41.68
N PRO A 241 -17.59 12.84 41.57
CA PRO A 241 -18.45 12.65 42.74
C PRO A 241 -17.84 11.67 43.74
N GLU A 242 -17.85 12.05 45.02
CA GLU A 242 -17.22 11.32 46.12
C GLU A 242 -17.71 9.87 46.27
N GLU A 243 -18.93 9.57 45.79
CA GLU A 243 -19.50 8.23 45.81
C GLU A 243 -18.65 7.21 45.03
N TRP A 244 -17.90 7.65 44.02
CA TRP A 244 -17.10 6.78 43.16
C TRP A 244 -15.70 6.52 43.72
N LEU A 245 -15.26 7.33 44.69
CA LEU A 245 -14.00 7.14 45.40
C LEU A 245 -14.12 6.10 46.54
N LYS A 246 -15.35 5.77 46.98
CA LYS A 246 -15.62 4.87 48.12
C LYS A 246 -15.47 3.37 47.82
N ASN A 247 -15.31 2.98 46.55
CA ASN A 247 -15.14 1.56 46.16
C ASN A 247 -13.66 1.09 46.10
N LYS A 248 -12.74 1.86 46.69
CA LYS A 248 -11.36 1.42 46.93
C LYS A 248 -11.15 1.21 48.42
N ASN A 249 -11.68 0.13 48.96
CA ASN A 249 -11.21 -0.57 50.17
C ASN A 249 -11.76 -1.99 50.17
#